data_AF-A0A7C7K3S0-F1
#
_entry.id   AF-A0A7C7K3S0-F1
#
_cell.length_a   1.000
_cell.length_b   1.000
_cell.length_c   1.000
_cell.angle_alpha   90.00
_cell.angle_beta   90.00
_cell.angle_gamma   90.00
#
_symmetry.space_group_name_H-M   'P 1'
#
loop_
_entity.id
_entity.type
_entity.pdbx_description
1 polymer ?
#
loop_
_entity_poly.entity_id
_entity_poly.type
_entity_poly.pdbx_seq_one_letter_code
_entity_poly.pdbx_strand_id
1 'polypeptide(L)'
;MLFSILKKIKFKGKIDFIDYKGNKHSFGQAGPYSKVRFTNKSIERKLVRNPGLYLGEGYMNKEIVIEAGTIEDFINVITMSY
;
A
#
# COMPACT_ATOMS: atom_id res chain seq x y z
N MET A 1 -5.39 6.86 10.01
CA MET A 1 -5.81 7.95 9.08
C MET A 1 -5.62 7.54 7.63
N LEU A 2 -4.43 7.09 7.23
CA LEU A 2 -4.16 6.59 5.88
C LEU A 2 -5.25 5.64 5.36
N PHE A 3 -5.53 4.56 6.09
CA PHE A 3 -6.54 3.58 5.67
C PHE A 3 -7.95 4.14 5.51
N SER A 4 -8.33 5.19 6.26
CA SER A 4 -9.62 5.87 6.09
C SER A 4 -9.69 6.65 4.77
N ILE A 5 -8.54 7.14 4.27
CA ILE A 5 -8.43 7.77 2.96
C ILE A 5 -8.48 6.70 1.87
N LEU A 6 -7.68 5.62 2.03
CA LEU A 6 -7.64 4.51 1.07
C LEU A 6 -9.02 3.84 0.90
N LYS A 7 -9.86 3.78 1.95
CA LYS A 7 -11.25 3.29 1.86
C LYS A 7 -12.11 4.04 0.84
N LYS A 8 -11.76 5.28 0.47
CA LYS A 8 -12.51 6.08 -0.51
C LYS A 8 -12.04 5.84 -1.95
N ILE A 9 -10.92 5.14 -2.14
CA ILE A 9 -10.36 4.84 -3.46
C ILE A 9 -11.02 3.57 -4.00
N LYS A 10 -11.44 3.62 -5.27
CA LYS A 10 -11.95 2.45 -5.98
C LYS A 10 -10.77 1.70 -6.62
N PHE A 11 -10.23 0.73 -5.88
CA PHE A 11 -9.15 -0.10 -6.39
C PHE A 11 -9.62 -1.02 -7.52
N LYS A 12 -8.90 -1.01 -8.64
CA LYS A 12 -9.13 -1.91 -9.80
C LYS A 12 -8.32 -3.21 -9.73
N GLY A 13 -7.73 -3.49 -8.58
CA GLY A 13 -6.98 -4.70 -8.24
C GLY A 13 -7.21 -5.06 -6.76
N LYS A 14 -6.70 -6.19 -6.29
CA LYS A 14 -6.79 -6.57 -4.88
C LYS A 14 -5.50 -6.21 -4.16
N ILE A 15 -5.61 -5.42 -3.09
CA ILE A 15 -4.45 -5.07 -2.27
C ILE A 15 -4.72 -5.27 -0.79
N ASP A 16 -3.80 -5.96 -0.13
CA ASP A 16 -3.81 -6.18 1.31
C ASP A 16 -2.67 -5.37 1.95
N PHE A 17 -3.00 -4.41 2.81
CA PHE A 17 -2.02 -3.73 3.64
C PHE A 17 -1.95 -4.37 5.02
N ILE A 18 -0.75 -4.64 5.51
CA ILE A 18 -0.47 -5.00 6.89
C ILE A 18 0.15 -3.77 7.56
N ASP A 19 -0.54 -3.21 8.54
CA ASP A 19 0.01 -2.07 9.30
C ASP A 19 1.20 -2.51 10.18
N TYR A 20 1.89 -1.54 10.79
CA TYR A 20 3.03 -1.83 11.68
C TYR A 20 2.65 -2.58 12.96
N LYS A 21 1.35 -2.69 13.27
CA LYS A 21 0.81 -3.46 14.40
C LYS A 21 0.40 -4.88 13.99
N GLY A 22 0.48 -5.22 12.70
CA GLY A 22 0.04 -6.50 12.15
C GLY A 22 -1.44 -6.56 11.75
N ASN A 23 -2.19 -5.44 11.82
CA ASN A 23 -3.58 -5.43 11.38
C ASN A 23 -3.67 -5.44 9.86
N LYS A 24 -4.59 -6.26 9.34
CA LYS A 24 -4.85 -6.37 7.91
C LYS A 24 -5.93 -5.40 7.46
N HIS A 25 -5.65 -4.67 6.39
CA HIS A 25 -6.57 -3.78 5.69
C HIS A 25 -6.65 -4.16 4.22
N SER A 26 -7.77 -4.74 3.80
CA SER A 26 -7.98 -5.22 2.43
C SER A 26 -8.80 -4.22 1.60
N PHE A 27 -8.40 -4.04 0.34
CA PHE A 27 -9.09 -3.18 -0.63
C PHE A 27 -9.18 -3.86 -2.01
N GLY A 28 -10.27 -3.58 -2.72
CA GLY A 28 -10.58 -4.23 -4.00
C GLY A 28 -10.93 -5.71 -3.87
N GLN A 29 -11.30 -6.36 -4.97
CA GLN A 29 -11.77 -7.75 -4.96
C GLN A 29 -11.19 -8.62 -6.09
N ALA A 30 -10.89 -8.05 -7.27
CA ALA A 30 -10.45 -8.80 -8.44
C ALA A 30 -9.33 -8.05 -9.18
N GLY A 31 -8.50 -8.79 -9.93
CA GLY A 31 -7.35 -8.25 -10.67
C GLY A 31 -6.00 -8.60 -10.03
N PRO A 32 -4.92 -7.89 -10.42
CA PRO A 32 -3.59 -8.08 -9.84
C PRO A 32 -3.63 -8.03 -8.31
N TYR A 33 -2.81 -8.85 -7.66
CA TYR A 33 -2.78 -8.99 -6.21
C TYR A 33 -1.43 -8.60 -5.63
N SER A 34 -1.46 -7.76 -4.60
CA SER A 34 -0.27 -7.48 -3.80
C SER A 34 -0.61 -7.42 -2.31
N LYS A 35 0.31 -7.93 -1.48
CA LYS A 35 0.28 -7.77 -0.03
C LYS A 35 1.48 -6.95 0.41
N VAL A 36 1.22 -5.86 1.12
CA VAL A 36 2.23 -4.88 1.50
C VAL A 36 2.23 -4.67 3.01
N ARG A 37 3.40 -4.78 3.63
CA ARG A 37 3.61 -4.52 5.05
C ARG A 37 4.28 -3.17 5.27
N PHE A 38 3.73 -2.39 6.19
CA PHE A 38 4.39 -1.24 6.76
C PHE A 38 5.16 -1.67 8.01
N THR A 39 6.47 -1.46 8.03
CA THR A 39 7.32 -1.93 9.14
C THR A 39 7.37 -0.95 10.31
N ASN A 40 6.94 0.29 10.10
CA ASN A 40 6.90 1.31 11.16
C ASN A 40 5.69 2.26 11.03
N LYS A 41 5.32 2.93 12.11
CA LYS A 41 4.19 3.88 12.15
C LYS A 41 4.42 5.15 11.32
N SER A 42 5.68 5.51 11.05
CA SER A 42 6.03 6.78 10.42
C SER A 42 5.63 6.80 8.94
N ILE A 43 5.75 5.66 8.25
CA ILE A 43 5.44 5.55 6.82
C ILE A 43 3.98 5.89 6.53
N GLU A 44 3.05 5.50 7.41
CA GLU A 44 1.63 5.85 7.24
C GLU A 44 1.40 7.36 7.20
N ARG A 45 2.12 8.12 8.03
CA ARG A 45 2.01 9.59 8.08
C ARG A 45 2.69 10.22 6.87
N LYS A 46 3.85 9.69 6.47
CA LYS A 46 4.58 10.12 5.27
C LYS A 46 3.71 9.96 4.01
N LEU A 47 3.07 8.79 3.85
CA LEU A 47 2.21 8.47 2.71
C LEU A 47 0.99 9.38 2.58
N VAL A 48 0.42 9.85 3.68
CA VAL A 48 -0.65 10.87 3.61
C VAL A 48 -0.10 12.20 3.05
N ARG A 49 1.10 12.59 3.46
CA ARG A 49 1.68 13.90 3.12
C ARG A 49 2.14 13.98 1.66
N ASN A 50 2.85 12.96 1.18
CA ASN A 50 3.32 12.90 -0.20
C ASN A 50 3.48 11.44 -0.64
N PRO A 51 2.40 10.78 -1.12
CA PRO A 51 2.46 9.36 -1.48
C PRO A 51 3.43 9.10 -2.64
N GLY A 52 3.53 10.00 -3.62
CA GLY A 52 4.40 9.82 -4.78
C GLY A 52 5.88 9.70 -4.43
N LEU A 53 6.36 10.53 -3.49
CA LEU A 53 7.74 10.46 -3.00
C LEU A 53 7.94 9.28 -2.03
N TYR A 54 7.09 9.18 -1.02
CA TYR A 54 7.32 8.28 0.11
C TYR A 54 7.00 6.82 -0.17
N LEU A 55 6.25 6.51 -1.23
CA LEU A 55 6.11 5.13 -1.69
C LEU A 55 7.48 4.56 -2.14
N GLY A 56 8.22 5.31 -2.96
CA GLY A 56 9.53 4.90 -3.45
C GLY A 56 10.57 4.85 -2.33
N GLU A 57 10.71 5.93 -1.55
CA GLU A 57 11.63 5.96 -0.42
C GLU A 57 11.31 4.88 0.62
N GLY A 58 10.02 4.68 0.92
CA GLY A 58 9.58 3.68 1.88
C GLY A 58 9.93 2.26 1.44
N TYR A 59 9.80 1.96 0.14
CA TYR A 59 10.23 0.69 -0.42
C TYR A 59 11.76 0.52 -0.32
N MET A 60 12.53 1.52 -0.77
CA MET A 60 14.00 1.48 -0.72
C MET A 60 14.55 1.33 0.71
N ASN A 61 13.91 2.00 1.68
CA ASN A 61 14.32 1.99 3.09
C ASN A 61 13.75 0.79 3.87
N LYS A 62 13.07 -0.16 3.22
CA LYS A 62 12.38 -1.30 3.87
C LYS A 62 11.33 -0.87 4.91
N GLU A 63 10.79 0.34 4.78
CA GLU A 63 9.62 0.79 5.52
C GLU A 63 8.33 0.19 4.94
N ILE A 64 8.37 -0.14 3.64
CA ILE A 64 7.32 -0.80 2.87
C ILE A 64 7.92 -2.09 2.31
N VAL A 65 7.32 -3.22 2.63
CA VAL A 65 7.78 -4.54 2.20
C VAL A 65 6.65 -5.26 1.48
N ILE A 66 6.93 -5.84 0.31
CA ILE A 66 5.97 -6.65 -0.42
C ILE A 66 6.09 -8.09 0.07
N GLU A 67 5.02 -8.60 0.69
CA GLU A 67 4.98 -9.94 1.27
C GLU A 67 4.37 -10.98 0.32
N ALA A 68 3.57 -10.54 -0.64
CA ALA A 68 3.00 -11.39 -1.68
C ALA A 68 2.73 -10.58 -2.95
N GLY A 69 2.89 -11.23 -4.10
CA GLY A 69 2.92 -10.56 -5.40
C GLY A 69 4.28 -9.93 -5.70
N THR A 70 4.36 -9.24 -6.82
CA THR A 70 5.57 -8.52 -7.26
C THR A 70 5.46 -7.02 -7.01
N ILE A 71 6.57 -6.29 -7.13
CA ILE A 71 6.55 -4.82 -7.15
C ILE A 71 5.76 -4.27 -8.34
N GLU A 72 5.78 -4.99 -9.45
CA GLU A 72 5.00 -4.65 -10.63
C GLU A 72 3.49 -4.78 -10.35
N ASP A 73 3.06 -5.87 -9.70
CA ASP A 73 1.67 -6.03 -9.25
C ASP A 73 1.24 -4.86 -8.35
N PHE A 74 2.07 -4.51 -7.37
CA PHE A 74 1.81 -3.41 -6.46
C PHE A 74 1.64 -2.06 -7.20
N ILE A 75 2.58 -1.74 -8.09
CA ILE A 75 2.55 -0.50 -8.89
C ILE A 75 1.31 -0.49 -9.78
N ASN A 76 1.01 -1.61 -10.45
CA ASN A 76 -0.16 -1.74 -11.31
C ASN A 76 -1.46 -1.48 -10.54
N VAL A 77 -1.64 -2.08 -9.36
CA VAL A 77 -2.86 -1.84 -8.55
C VAL A 77 -3.00 -0.37 -8.17
N ILE A 78 -1.90 0.31 -7.81
CA ILE A 78 -1.93 1.72 -7.41
C ILE A 78 -2.21 2.63 -8.61
N THR A 79 -1.50 2.46 -9.73
CA THR A 79 -1.62 3.33 -10.91
C THR A 79 -2.94 3.15 -11.64
N MET A 80 -3.50 1.93 -11.65
CA MET A 80 -4.84 1.68 -12.20
C MET A 80 -5.96 2.36 -11.42
N SER A 81 -5.68 2.75 -10.17
CA SER A 81 -6.64 3.35 -9.23
C SER A 81 -6.50 4.87 -9.13
N TYR A 82 -5.63 5.48 -9.94
CA TYR A 82 -5.53 6.92 -10.16
C TYR A 82 -6.64 7.43 -11.09
#